data_AF-D2U0Y1-F1
#
_entry.id   AF-D2U0Y1-F1
#
_cell.length_a   1.000
_cell.length_b   1.000
_cell.length_c   1.000
_cell.angle_alpha   90.00
_cell.angle_beta   90.00
_cell.angle_gamma   90.00
#
_symmetry.space_group_name_H-M   'P 1'
#
loop_
_entity.id
_entity.type
_entity.pdbx_description
1 polymer ?
#
loop_
_entity_poly.entity_id
_entity_poly.type
_entity_poly.pdbx_seq_one_letter_code
_entity_poly.pdbx_strand_id
1 'polypeptide(L)'
;MFSSLSFAGLQPHLKTAIRWIYQKTFSAKDRIAFYDMLAFLLDNNKSLQQAFIDMRNVITDFGRKHHPYAVLLTDCLSALDEGQGAFEKVLFDWVPVQEATLIGSGILSGKLSDALRRASQIVEGKKTMVSALFGALAYPCFLLGIVVLMMHMVCEKFIPKLARLVPREKWDGPLSLLTGISEFIVNFEWLLLFGLLALIGLMVCSMGHWVSRKIADNLPPWSVYRAVQGVYFLLNIAALLRVNIPVMQAVNMLGETASPWLERRINETLHYMRQGQGQGERSTLRVSGAAVLLRGC
;
A
#
# COMPACT_ATOMS: atom_id res chain seq x y z
N MET A 1 52.80 -8.01 8.77
CA MET A 1 51.83 -9.12 8.93
C MET A 1 50.67 -8.67 9.84
N PHE A 2 49.93 -7.60 9.50
CA PHE A 2 48.70 -7.19 10.21
C PHE A 2 47.94 -6.17 9.36
N SER A 3 47.34 -6.58 8.25
CA SER A 3 46.48 -5.68 7.45
C SER A 3 45.53 -6.42 6.51
N SER A 4 44.85 -7.47 6.99
CA SER A 4 43.87 -8.20 6.18
C SER A 4 42.62 -8.69 6.91
N LEU A 5 42.42 -8.37 8.20
CA LEU A 5 41.42 -9.07 9.02
C LEU A 5 40.15 -8.29 9.44
N SER A 6 39.87 -7.07 8.92
CA SER A 6 38.68 -6.31 9.39
C SER A 6 37.63 -5.95 8.34
N PHE A 7 37.83 -6.24 7.04
CA PHE A 7 36.86 -5.83 6.00
C PHE A 7 35.84 -6.92 5.61
N ALA A 8 36.13 -8.20 5.88
CA ALA A 8 35.26 -9.31 5.51
C ALA A 8 33.99 -9.41 6.39
N GLY A 9 34.07 -9.01 7.66
CA GLY A 9 32.96 -9.12 8.62
C GLY A 9 31.87 -8.06 8.48
N LEU A 10 32.15 -6.90 7.87
CA LEU A 10 31.16 -5.82 7.66
C LEU A 10 30.35 -5.98 6.37
N GLN A 11 30.84 -6.74 5.39
CA GLN A 11 30.16 -6.95 4.11
C GLN A 11 28.75 -7.55 4.22
N PRO A 12 28.46 -8.56 5.06
CA PRO A 12 27.10 -9.12 5.14
C PRO A 12 26.09 -8.10 5.67
N HIS A 13 26.44 -7.38 6.75
CA HIS A 13 25.56 -6.36 7.33
C HIS A 13 25.31 -5.18 6.39
N LEU A 14 26.33 -4.74 5.63
CA LEU A 14 26.16 -3.70 4.61
C LEU A 14 25.22 -4.15 3.49
N LYS A 15 25.38 -5.40 3.00
CA LYS A 15 24.50 -5.96 1.96
C LYS A 15 23.06 -6.08 2.44
N THR A 16 22.83 -6.48 3.69
CA THR A 16 21.48 -6.55 4.28
C THR A 16 20.85 -5.17 4.46
N ALA A 17 21.62 -4.17 4.91
CA ALA A 17 21.13 -2.80 5.05
C ALA A 17 20.80 -2.17 3.68
N ILE A 18 21.66 -2.37 2.68
CA ILE A 18 21.46 -1.93 1.30
C ILE A 18 20.22 -2.61 0.70
N ARG A 19 20.06 -3.92 0.91
CA ARG A 19 18.87 -4.68 0.51
C ARG A 19 17.60 -4.10 1.14
N TRP A 20 17.62 -3.83 2.45
CA TRP A 20 16.48 -3.26 3.16
C TRP A 20 16.10 -1.87 2.64
N ILE A 21 17.08 -1.00 2.38
CA ILE A 21 16.85 0.32 1.80
C ILE A 21 16.21 0.18 0.42
N TYR A 22 16.73 -0.70 -0.43
CA TYR A 22 16.19 -0.87 -1.78
C TYR A 22 14.83 -1.54 -1.82
N GLN A 23 14.52 -2.46 -0.90
CA GLN A 23 13.17 -2.98 -0.73
C GLN A 23 12.17 -1.86 -0.41
N LYS A 24 12.56 -0.87 0.39
CA LYS A 24 11.72 0.30 0.71
C LYS A 24 11.66 1.33 -0.40
N THR A 25 12.71 1.46 -1.21
CA THR A 25 12.79 2.42 -2.31
C THR A 25 12.21 1.89 -3.64
N PHE A 26 11.78 0.63 -3.71
CA PHE A 26 11.23 0.04 -4.94
C PHE A 26 9.91 0.71 -5.36
N SER A 27 10.04 1.74 -6.21
CA SER A 27 8.96 2.65 -6.57
C SER A 27 7.99 2.02 -7.56
N ALA A 28 6.75 2.53 -7.62
CA ALA A 28 5.72 2.04 -8.54
C ALA A 28 6.18 2.07 -10.02
N LYS A 29 6.95 3.09 -10.42
CA LYS A 29 7.51 3.18 -11.79
C LYS A 29 8.46 2.02 -12.10
N ASP A 30 9.27 1.68 -11.11
CA ASP A 30 10.31 0.67 -11.19
C ASP A 30 9.71 -0.72 -11.31
N ARG A 31 8.63 -0.97 -10.55
CA ARG A 31 7.89 -2.24 -10.60
C ARG A 31 7.24 -2.45 -11.96
N ILE A 32 6.61 -1.41 -12.51
CA ILE A 32 6.01 -1.41 -13.85
C ILE A 32 7.07 -1.80 -14.89
N ALA A 33 8.21 -1.09 -14.89
CA ALA A 33 9.30 -1.36 -15.82
C ALA A 33 9.85 -2.78 -15.68
N PHE A 34 9.99 -3.27 -14.45
CA PHE A 34 10.42 -4.64 -14.17
C PHE A 34 9.43 -5.67 -14.72
N TYR A 35 8.12 -5.52 -14.45
CA TYR A 35 7.09 -6.45 -14.91
C TYR A 35 6.95 -6.45 -16.43
N ASP A 36 6.95 -5.29 -17.06
CA ASP A 36 6.79 -5.16 -18.52
C ASP A 36 8.00 -5.74 -19.26
N MET A 37 9.22 -5.46 -18.80
CA MET A 37 10.44 -6.01 -19.40
C MET A 37 10.52 -7.53 -19.23
N LEU A 38 10.18 -8.04 -18.05
CA LEU A 38 10.17 -9.47 -17.80
C LEU A 38 9.09 -10.17 -18.66
N ALA A 39 7.88 -9.61 -18.74
CA ALA A 39 6.82 -10.14 -19.59
C ALA A 39 7.24 -10.15 -21.07
N PHE A 40 7.86 -9.06 -21.56
CA PHE A 40 8.36 -8.97 -22.93
C PHE A 40 9.41 -10.06 -23.24
N LEU A 41 10.34 -10.33 -22.34
CA LEU A 41 11.36 -11.36 -22.56
C LEU A 41 10.76 -12.78 -22.54
N LEU A 42 9.79 -13.03 -21.67
CA LEU A 42 9.08 -14.31 -21.60
C LEU A 42 8.20 -14.55 -22.84
N ASP A 43 7.52 -13.52 -23.34
CA ASP A 43 6.74 -13.60 -24.59
C ASP A 43 7.64 -13.89 -25.81
N ASN A 44 8.91 -13.47 -25.76
CA ASN A 44 9.92 -13.80 -26.75
C ASN A 44 10.57 -15.19 -26.54
N ASN A 45 9.89 -16.11 -25.86
CA ASN A 45 10.33 -17.49 -25.59
C ASN A 45 11.68 -17.60 -24.85
N LYS A 46 12.12 -16.56 -24.13
CA LYS A 46 13.30 -16.70 -23.28
C LYS A 46 12.95 -17.45 -22.01
N SER A 47 13.89 -18.26 -21.52
CA SER A 47 13.76 -18.86 -20.19
C SER A 47 13.79 -17.76 -19.12
N LEU A 48 13.11 -18.00 -18.00
CA LEU A 48 13.04 -17.05 -16.88
C LEU A 48 14.44 -16.64 -16.38
N GLN A 49 15.36 -17.61 -16.32
CA GLN A 49 16.76 -17.38 -15.95
C GLN A 49 17.47 -16.47 -16.97
N GLN A 50 17.34 -16.74 -18.27
CA GLN A 50 17.94 -15.90 -19.30
C GLN A 50 17.36 -14.49 -19.30
N ALA A 51 16.05 -14.35 -19.07
CA ALA A 51 15.39 -13.05 -18.99
C ALA A 51 15.99 -12.20 -17.84
N PHE A 52 16.20 -12.77 -16.65
CA PHE A 52 16.84 -12.04 -15.56
C PHE A 52 18.31 -11.70 -15.81
N ILE A 53 19.08 -12.58 -16.47
CA ILE A 53 20.46 -12.28 -16.89
C ILE A 53 20.46 -11.08 -17.85
N ASP A 54 19.59 -11.09 -18.86
CA ASP A 54 19.49 -10.02 -19.84
C ASP A 54 19.07 -8.70 -19.19
N MET A 55 18.05 -8.73 -18.33
CA MET A 55 17.64 -7.55 -17.56
C MET A 55 18.78 -7.00 -16.70
N ARG A 56 19.55 -7.87 -16.05
CA ARG A 56 20.70 -7.46 -15.22
C ARG A 56 21.78 -6.83 -16.07
N ASN A 57 22.08 -7.40 -17.23
CA ASN A 57 23.10 -6.88 -18.15
C ASN A 57 22.71 -5.51 -18.71
N VAL A 58 21.44 -5.32 -19.09
CA VAL A 58 20.93 -4.03 -19.57
C VAL A 58 21.04 -2.97 -18.48
N ILE A 59 20.63 -3.31 -17.25
CA ILE A 59 20.57 -2.35 -16.14
C ILE A 59 21.97 -2.00 -15.60
N THR A 60 22.89 -2.97 -15.57
CA THR A 60 24.26 -2.75 -15.08
C THR A 60 25.22 -2.27 -16.17
N ASP A 61 24.75 -2.07 -17.41
CA ASP A 61 25.60 -1.82 -18.58
C ASP A 61 26.74 -2.86 -18.66
N PHE A 62 26.35 -4.14 -18.64
CA PHE A 62 27.26 -5.30 -18.59
C PHE A 62 28.29 -5.23 -17.45
N GLY A 63 27.86 -4.76 -16.28
CA GLY A 63 28.69 -4.66 -15.08
C GLY A 63 29.50 -3.37 -14.94
N ARG A 64 29.35 -2.40 -15.86
CA ARG A 64 30.02 -1.09 -15.79
C ARG A 64 29.39 -0.14 -14.78
N LYS A 65 28.10 -0.31 -14.47
CA LYS A 65 27.33 0.54 -13.55
C LYS A 65 26.70 -0.29 -12.44
N HIS A 66 26.80 0.21 -11.22
CA HIS A 66 26.02 -0.34 -10.11
C HIS A 66 24.62 0.27 -10.12
N HIS A 67 23.59 -0.57 -10.19
CA HIS A 67 22.21 -0.14 -10.18
C HIS A 67 21.43 -0.87 -9.08
N PRO A 68 20.57 -0.20 -8.31
CA PRO A 68 19.75 -0.82 -7.26
C PRO A 68 19.03 -2.12 -7.68
N TYR A 69 18.41 -2.14 -8.86
CA TYR A 69 17.72 -3.34 -9.39
C TYR A 69 18.63 -4.54 -9.63
N ALA A 70 19.93 -4.35 -9.76
CA ALA A 70 20.85 -5.47 -9.94
C ALA A 70 20.84 -6.40 -8.71
N VAL A 71 20.55 -5.87 -7.52
CA VAL A 71 20.42 -6.65 -6.28
C VAL A 71 19.20 -7.56 -6.35
N LEU A 72 18.02 -7.01 -6.68
CA LEU A 72 16.79 -7.78 -6.89
C LEU A 72 17.00 -8.89 -7.92
N LEU A 73 17.58 -8.56 -9.08
CA LEU A 73 17.80 -9.53 -10.16
C LEU A 73 18.80 -10.62 -9.77
N THR A 74 19.80 -10.28 -8.96
CA THR A 74 20.75 -11.26 -8.44
C THR A 74 20.08 -12.19 -7.43
N ASP A 75 19.28 -11.65 -6.50
CA ASP A 75 18.50 -12.46 -5.55
C ASP A 75 17.53 -13.41 -6.29
N CYS A 76 16.83 -12.91 -7.32
CA CYS A 76 15.94 -13.73 -8.15
C CYS A 76 16.70 -14.83 -8.90
N LEU A 77 17.88 -14.53 -9.46
CA LEU A 77 18.72 -15.52 -10.14
C LEU A 77 19.19 -16.60 -9.19
N SER A 78 19.70 -16.23 -8.01
CA SER A 78 20.11 -17.19 -6.97
C SER A 78 18.95 -18.07 -6.52
N ALA A 79 17.77 -17.48 -6.36
CA ALA A 79 16.58 -18.23 -5.97
C ALA A 79 16.08 -19.19 -7.05
N LEU A 80 16.28 -18.89 -8.33
CA LEU A 80 15.95 -19.83 -9.42
C LEU A 80 16.87 -21.04 -9.44
N ASP A 81 18.15 -20.88 -9.07
CA ASP A 81 19.09 -21.99 -8.96
C ASP A 81 18.72 -22.94 -7.79
N GLU A 82 18.07 -22.41 -6.74
CA GLU A 82 17.55 -23.18 -5.60
C GLU A 82 16.18 -23.84 -5.88
N GLY A 83 15.39 -23.29 -6.80
CA GLY A 83 14.12 -23.85 -7.27
C GLY A 83 12.93 -22.86 -7.23
N GLN A 84 11.81 -23.24 -7.86
CA GLN A 84 10.65 -22.35 -8.05
C GLN A 84 10.06 -21.80 -6.74
N GLY A 85 10.06 -22.59 -5.65
CA GLY A 85 9.56 -22.13 -4.35
C GLY A 85 10.44 -21.07 -3.69
N ALA A 86 11.75 -21.07 -3.95
CA ALA A 86 12.66 -20.04 -3.46
C ALA A 86 12.44 -18.71 -4.21
N PHE A 87 12.18 -18.76 -5.52
CA PHE A 87 11.85 -17.57 -6.31
C PHE A 87 10.58 -16.88 -5.82
N GLU A 88 9.51 -17.64 -5.56
CA GLU A 88 8.26 -17.09 -5.04
C GLU A 88 8.48 -16.38 -3.69
N LYS A 89 9.25 -16.99 -2.80
CA LYS A 89 9.61 -16.41 -1.50
C LYS A 89 10.39 -15.10 -1.63
N VAL A 90 11.40 -15.04 -2.50
CA VAL A 90 12.15 -13.81 -2.76
C VAL A 90 11.22 -12.73 -3.33
N LEU A 91 10.28 -13.10 -4.20
CA LEU A 91 9.33 -12.14 -4.75
C LEU A 91 8.45 -11.52 -3.65
N PHE A 92 7.94 -12.31 -2.71
CA PHE A 92 7.17 -11.81 -1.55
C PHE A 92 7.95 -10.83 -0.67
N ASP A 93 9.28 -10.95 -0.58
CA ASP A 93 10.13 -10.03 0.18
C ASP A 93 10.30 -8.67 -0.51
N TRP A 94 10.22 -8.64 -1.85
CA TRP A 94 10.54 -7.45 -2.65
C TRP A 94 9.32 -6.67 -3.12
N VAL A 95 8.17 -7.32 -3.30
CA VAL A 95 6.95 -6.68 -3.82
C VAL A 95 5.75 -6.86 -2.90
N PRO A 96 4.77 -5.93 -2.93
CA PRO A 96 3.57 -6.04 -2.13
C PRO A 96 2.85 -7.38 -2.36
N VAL A 97 2.27 -7.94 -1.30
CA VAL A 97 1.60 -9.26 -1.30
C VAL A 97 0.63 -9.46 -2.47
N GLN A 98 -0.11 -8.41 -2.85
CA GLN A 98 -1.06 -8.46 -3.98
C GLN A 98 -0.38 -8.72 -5.33
N GLU A 99 0.76 -8.06 -5.57
CA GLU A 99 1.54 -8.20 -6.79
C GLU A 99 2.21 -9.58 -6.80
N ALA A 100 2.81 -9.98 -5.67
CA ALA A 100 3.45 -11.29 -5.50
C ALA A 100 2.47 -12.46 -5.72
N THR A 101 1.28 -12.41 -5.11
CA THR A 101 0.26 -13.48 -5.22
C THR A 101 -0.22 -13.64 -6.66
N LEU A 102 -0.41 -12.52 -7.37
CA LEU A 102 -0.82 -12.55 -8.78
C LEU A 102 0.27 -13.20 -9.65
N ILE A 103 1.54 -12.83 -9.43
CA ILE A 103 2.67 -13.41 -10.16
C ILE A 103 2.82 -14.90 -9.83
N GLY A 104 2.72 -15.28 -8.55
CA GLY A 104 2.75 -16.68 -8.10
C GLY A 104 1.69 -17.54 -8.79
N SER A 105 0.46 -17.02 -8.91
CA SER A 105 -0.61 -17.70 -9.66
C SER A 105 -0.29 -17.86 -11.16
N GLY A 106 0.46 -16.93 -11.74
CA GLY A 106 0.96 -17.00 -13.12
C GLY A 106 2.01 -18.08 -13.32
N ILE A 107 2.89 -18.29 -12.33
CA ILE A 107 3.91 -19.36 -12.34
C ILE A 107 3.20 -20.72 -12.34
N LEU A 108 2.26 -20.93 -11.41
CA LEU A 108 1.53 -22.20 -11.27
C LEU A 108 0.69 -22.55 -12.50
N SER A 109 0.12 -21.53 -13.15
CA SER A 109 -0.72 -21.70 -14.35
C SER A 109 0.05 -21.73 -15.68
N GLY A 110 1.37 -21.55 -15.64
CA GLY A 110 2.22 -21.47 -16.83
C GLY A 110 2.02 -20.21 -17.68
N LYS A 111 1.30 -19.21 -17.17
CA LYS A 111 0.97 -17.94 -17.85
C LYS A 111 1.60 -16.76 -17.13
N LEU A 112 2.92 -16.83 -16.95
CA LEU A 112 3.67 -15.85 -16.17
C LEU A 112 3.69 -14.46 -16.83
N SER A 113 3.84 -14.37 -18.15
CA SER A 113 3.85 -13.08 -18.86
C SER A 113 2.53 -12.33 -18.73
N ASP A 114 1.40 -13.03 -18.85
CA ASP A 114 0.06 -12.47 -18.62
C ASP A 114 -0.10 -11.95 -17.17
N ALA A 115 0.38 -12.71 -16.18
CA ALA A 115 0.29 -12.31 -14.78
C ALA A 115 1.13 -11.06 -14.47
N LEU A 116 2.33 -10.97 -15.04
CA LEU A 116 3.20 -9.79 -14.92
C LEU A 116 2.58 -8.54 -15.54
N ARG A 117 1.99 -8.65 -16.74
CA ARG A 117 1.27 -7.52 -17.38
C ARG A 117 0.09 -7.06 -16.53
N ARG A 118 -0.67 -7.98 -15.94
CA ARG A 118 -1.75 -7.64 -15.01
C ARG A 118 -1.23 -6.96 -13.74
N ALA A 119 -0.10 -7.43 -13.19
CA ALA A 119 0.55 -6.79 -12.05
C ALA A 119 0.97 -5.34 -12.39
N SER A 120 1.55 -5.13 -13.57
CA SER A 120 1.91 -3.81 -14.11
C SER A 120 0.69 -2.87 -14.17
N GLN A 121 -0.43 -3.34 -14.74
CA GLN A 121 -1.69 -2.58 -14.80
C GLN A 121 -2.25 -2.20 -13.42
N ILE A 122 -2.15 -3.10 -12.42
CA ILE A 122 -2.58 -2.82 -11.05
C ILE A 122 -1.72 -1.70 -10.44
N VAL A 123 -0.40 -1.78 -10.61
CA VAL A 123 0.53 -0.76 -10.10
C VAL A 123 0.30 0.58 -10.79
N GLU A 124 0.07 0.58 -12.10
CA GLU A 124 -0.24 1.78 -12.87
C GLU A 124 -1.57 2.42 -12.46
N GLY A 125 -2.62 1.62 -12.30
CA GLY A 125 -3.91 2.09 -11.80
C GLY A 125 -3.78 2.73 -10.42
N LYS A 126 -3.05 2.08 -9.50
CA LYS A 126 -2.79 2.62 -8.15
C LYS A 126 -1.99 3.91 -8.19
N LYS A 127 -0.95 3.98 -9.01
CA LYS A 127 -0.13 5.19 -9.19
C LYS A 127 -0.98 6.34 -9.72
N THR A 128 -1.83 6.09 -10.72
CA THR A 128 -2.72 7.09 -11.32
C THR A 128 -3.75 7.59 -10.31
N MET A 129 -4.36 6.69 -9.52
CA MET A 129 -5.28 7.09 -8.44
C MET A 129 -4.58 8.00 -7.42
N VAL A 130 -3.41 7.60 -6.92
CA VAL A 130 -2.66 8.39 -5.94
C VAL A 130 -2.25 9.74 -6.53
N SER A 131 -1.77 9.77 -7.77
CA SER A 131 -1.41 11.01 -8.46
C SER A 131 -2.61 11.94 -8.65
N ALA A 132 -3.78 11.40 -9.00
CA ALA A 132 -5.00 12.18 -9.15
C ALA A 132 -5.47 12.77 -7.82
N LEU A 133 -5.36 12.01 -6.73
CA LEU A 133 -5.66 12.49 -5.36
C LEU A 133 -4.75 13.66 -4.97
N PHE A 134 -3.43 13.51 -5.14
CA PHE A 134 -2.49 14.60 -4.87
C PHE A 134 -2.71 15.80 -5.80
N GLY A 135 -3.04 15.57 -7.06
CA GLY A 135 -3.40 16.63 -8.01
C GLY A 135 -4.65 17.39 -7.60
N ALA A 136 -5.70 16.71 -7.14
CA ALA A 136 -6.94 17.32 -6.67
C ALA A 136 -6.74 18.12 -5.36
N LEU A 137 -5.89 17.64 -4.46
CA LEU A 137 -5.58 18.31 -3.20
C LEU A 137 -4.60 19.49 -3.36
N ALA A 138 -3.84 19.55 -4.46
CA ALA A 138 -2.87 20.60 -4.69
C ALA A 138 -3.50 22.00 -4.67
N TYR A 139 -4.65 22.18 -5.33
CA TYR A 139 -5.32 23.49 -5.40
C TYR A 139 -5.87 23.96 -4.04
N PRO A 140 -6.67 23.17 -3.29
CA PRO A 140 -7.10 23.55 -1.94
C PRO A 140 -5.93 23.83 -1.00
N CYS A 141 -4.87 23.02 -1.02
CA CYS A 141 -3.69 23.23 -0.18
C CYS A 141 -2.95 24.54 -0.54
N PHE A 142 -2.84 24.85 -1.83
CA PHE A 142 -2.25 26.10 -2.30
C PHE A 142 -3.04 27.32 -1.82
N LEU A 143 -4.37 27.27 -1.94
CA LEU A 143 -5.25 28.36 -1.51
C LEU A 143 -5.21 28.55 0.02
N LEU A 144 -5.23 27.46 0.78
CA LEU A 144 -5.04 27.50 2.24
C LEU A 144 -3.68 28.11 2.62
N GLY A 145 -2.62 27.78 1.88
CA GLY A 145 -1.29 28.38 2.09
C GLY A 145 -1.31 29.90 1.93
N ILE A 146 -2.01 30.43 0.92
CA ILE A 146 -2.18 31.88 0.72
C ILE A 146 -2.95 32.50 1.90
N VAL A 147 -4.03 31.86 2.35
CA VAL A 147 -4.83 32.36 3.49
C VAL A 147 -3.98 32.43 4.76
N VAL A 148 -3.19 31.39 5.06
CA VAL A 148 -2.28 31.38 6.22
C VAL A 148 -1.22 32.48 6.08
N LEU A 149 -0.63 32.64 4.89
CA LEU A 149 0.35 33.70 4.62
C LEU A 149 -0.26 35.11 4.83
N MET A 150 -1.48 35.34 4.37
CA MET A 150 -2.17 36.61 4.58
C MET A 150 -2.46 36.85 6.07
N MET A 151 -2.86 35.82 6.82
CA MET A 151 -3.05 35.91 8.27
C MET A 151 -1.75 36.27 9.00
N HIS A 152 -0.61 35.70 8.59
CA HIS A 152 0.71 36.08 9.09
C HIS A 152 0.99 37.57 8.85
N MET A 153 0.75 38.05 7.63
CA MET A 153 0.94 39.47 7.30
C MET A 153 0.05 40.39 8.16
N VAL A 154 -1.20 39.99 8.41
CA VAL A 154 -2.10 40.75 9.29
C VAL A 154 -1.54 40.80 10.71
N CYS A 155 -1.13 39.66 11.27
CA CYS A 155 -0.64 39.61 12.65
C CYS A 155 0.67 40.37 12.84
N GLU A 156 1.64 40.22 11.93
CA GLU A 156 2.96 40.82 12.09
C GLU A 156 3.03 42.29 11.66
N LYS A 157 2.22 42.70 10.67
CA LYS A 157 2.32 44.06 10.09
C LYS A 157 1.10 44.93 10.36
N PHE A 158 -0.10 44.36 10.38
CA PHE A 158 -1.33 45.14 10.49
C PHE A 158 -1.72 45.39 11.95
N ILE A 159 -1.80 44.34 12.77
CA ILE A 159 -2.12 44.44 14.22
C ILE A 159 -1.21 45.44 14.95
N PRO A 160 0.13 45.45 14.81
CA PRO A 160 0.97 46.41 15.53
C PRO A 160 0.81 47.85 15.04
N LYS A 161 0.47 48.07 13.76
CA LYS A 161 0.15 49.41 13.25
C LYS A 161 -1.19 49.90 13.81
N LEU A 162 -2.18 49.01 13.90
CA LEU A 162 -3.48 49.33 14.48
C LEU A 162 -3.36 49.64 15.98
N ALA A 163 -2.54 48.88 16.72
CA ALA A 163 -2.29 49.08 18.14
C ALA A 163 -1.61 50.43 18.46
N ARG A 164 -0.88 51.02 17.50
CA ARG A 164 -0.33 52.38 17.64
C ARG A 164 -1.39 53.47 17.51
N LEU A 165 -2.50 53.20 16.84
CA LEU A 165 -3.60 54.16 16.62
C LEU A 165 -4.67 54.05 17.72
N VAL A 166 -4.98 52.82 18.14
CA VAL A 166 -5.96 52.54 19.19
C VAL A 166 -5.31 51.60 20.21
N PRO A 167 -5.16 52.03 21.48
CA PRO A 167 -4.63 51.19 22.54
C PRO A 167 -5.43 49.89 22.66
N ARG A 168 -4.73 48.79 22.92
CA ARG A 168 -5.29 47.43 22.88
C ARG A 168 -6.37 47.22 23.95
N GLU A 169 -6.35 48.03 25.02
CA GLU A 169 -7.35 48.02 26.10
C GLU A 169 -8.72 48.55 25.66
N LYS A 170 -8.80 49.23 24.51
CA LYS A 170 -10.07 49.75 23.96
C LYS A 170 -10.65 48.87 22.85
N TRP A 171 -10.05 47.70 22.60
CA TRP A 171 -10.51 46.78 21.57
C TRP A 171 -11.67 45.96 22.11
N ASP A 172 -12.88 46.52 22.07
CA ASP A 172 -14.09 45.82 22.51
C ASP A 172 -14.84 45.16 21.34
N GLY A 173 -15.49 44.03 21.64
CA GLY A 173 -16.40 43.34 20.73
C GLY A 173 -15.70 42.66 19.54
N PRO A 174 -16.15 42.87 18.29
CA PRO A 174 -15.67 42.13 17.10
C PRO A 174 -14.17 42.22 16.86
N LEU A 175 -13.52 43.32 17.28
CA LEU A 175 -12.10 43.55 17.07
C LEU A 175 -11.22 42.66 17.97
N SER A 176 -11.64 42.41 19.22
CA SER A 176 -10.97 41.47 20.13
C SER A 176 -11.10 40.03 19.65
N LEU A 177 -12.27 39.65 19.12
CA LEU A 177 -12.52 38.30 18.63
C LEU A 177 -11.74 38.02 17.34
N LEU A 178 -11.69 38.99 16.43
CA LEU A 178 -10.91 38.88 15.20
C LEU A 178 -9.41 38.73 15.51
N THR A 179 -8.88 39.55 16.42
CA THR A 179 -7.46 39.49 16.80
C THR A 179 -7.12 38.21 17.56
N GLY A 180 -8.00 37.74 18.44
CA GLY A 180 -7.86 36.47 19.13
C GLY A 180 -7.85 35.25 18.20
N ILE A 181 -8.74 35.19 17.20
CA ILE A 181 -8.78 34.09 16.22
C ILE A 181 -7.54 34.13 15.32
N SER A 182 -7.16 35.32 14.83
CA SER A 182 -5.98 35.46 13.98
C SER A 182 -4.69 35.08 14.72
N GLU A 183 -4.52 35.53 15.97
CA GLU A 183 -3.37 35.16 16.79
C GLU A 183 -3.39 33.68 17.17
N PHE A 184 -4.56 33.08 17.42
CA PHE A 184 -4.67 31.65 17.68
C PHE A 184 -4.23 30.82 16.46
N ILE A 185 -4.70 31.16 15.27
CA ILE A 185 -4.37 30.42 14.04
C ILE A 185 -2.86 30.52 13.74
N VAL A 186 -2.27 31.70 13.88
CA VAL A 186 -0.83 31.92 13.61
C VAL A 186 0.04 31.26 14.68
N ASN A 187 -0.25 31.45 15.97
CA ASN A 187 0.58 30.89 17.05
C ASN A 187 0.48 29.36 17.14
N PHE A 188 -0.66 28.77 16.79
CA PHE A 188 -0.89 27.33 16.85
C PHE A 188 -0.87 26.65 15.47
N GLU A 189 -0.31 27.29 14.44
CA GLU A 189 -0.27 26.75 13.07
C GLU A 189 0.35 25.34 13.00
N TRP A 190 1.45 25.11 13.72
CA TRP A 190 2.12 23.82 13.79
C TRP A 190 1.28 22.79 14.53
N LEU A 191 0.63 23.20 15.63
CA LEU A 191 -0.27 22.32 16.39
C LEU A 191 -1.49 21.91 15.56
N LEU A 192 -2.06 22.85 14.78
CA LEU A 192 -3.17 22.58 13.87
C LEU A 192 -2.74 21.67 12.71
N LEU A 193 -1.56 21.88 12.14
CA LEU A 193 -1.01 21.03 11.09
C LEU A 193 -0.75 19.61 11.60
N PHE A 194 -0.07 19.46 12.73
CA PHE A 194 0.16 18.15 13.36
C PHE A 194 -1.14 17.51 13.82
N GLY A 195 -2.11 18.29 14.31
CA GLY A 195 -3.44 17.81 14.67
C GLY A 195 -4.21 17.27 13.47
N LEU A 196 -4.17 17.97 12.34
CA LEU A 196 -4.76 17.51 11.08
C LEU A 196 -4.07 16.23 10.58
N LEU A 197 -2.74 16.19 10.60
CA LEU A 197 -1.97 15.03 10.16
C LEU A 197 -2.19 13.82 11.08
N ALA A 198 -2.28 14.05 12.40
CA ALA A 198 -2.62 13.04 13.39
C ALA A 198 -4.05 12.54 13.20
N LEU A 199 -5.01 13.41 12.90
CA LEU A 199 -6.39 13.02 12.60
C LEU A 199 -6.44 12.13 11.35
N ILE A 200 -5.73 12.50 10.28
CA ILE A 200 -5.62 11.68 9.06
C ILE A 200 -4.94 10.33 9.38
N GLY A 201 -3.86 10.35 10.15
CA GLY A 201 -3.15 9.16 10.61
C GLY A 201 -4.04 8.24 11.45
N LEU A 202 -4.86 8.80 12.35
CA LEU A 202 -5.84 8.06 13.14
C LEU A 202 -6.96 7.50 12.27
N MET A 203 -7.43 8.24 11.25
CA MET A 203 -8.40 7.70 10.28
C MET A 203 -7.81 6.48 9.57
N VAL A 204 -6.59 6.58 9.04
CA VAL A 204 -5.90 5.48 8.33
C VAL A 204 -5.62 4.30 9.27
N CYS A 205 -5.07 4.55 10.46
CA CYS A 205 -4.78 3.52 11.46
C CYS A 205 -6.05 2.80 11.89
N SER A 206 -7.13 3.55 12.09
CA SER A 206 -8.40 2.96 12.51
C SER A 206 -9.06 2.15 11.39
N MET A 207 -8.75 2.37 10.09
CA MET A 207 -9.19 1.44 9.02
C MET A 207 -8.63 0.02 9.22
N GLY A 208 -7.38 -0.13 9.67
CA GLY A 208 -6.74 -1.43 9.84
C GLY A 208 -7.08 -2.16 11.14
N HIS A 209 -7.34 -1.42 12.23
CA HIS A 209 -7.40 -1.99 13.59
C HIS A 209 -8.75 -1.86 14.29
N TRP A 210 -9.71 -1.08 13.76
CA TRP A 210 -10.98 -0.86 14.46
C TRP A 210 -12.06 -1.82 13.97
N VAL A 211 -12.34 -2.81 14.81
CA VAL A 211 -13.04 -4.04 14.41
C VAL A 211 -14.55 -4.02 14.76
N SER A 212 -15.09 -2.90 15.29
CA SER A 212 -16.52 -2.75 15.62
C SER A 212 -17.08 -1.43 15.07
N ARG A 213 -17.32 -1.38 13.77
CA ARG A 213 -17.72 -0.16 13.02
C ARG A 213 -19.05 -0.30 12.27
N LYS A 214 -20.11 -0.81 12.91
CA LYS A 214 -21.42 -0.96 12.24
C LYS A 214 -21.99 0.35 11.64
N ILE A 215 -21.69 1.51 12.24
CA ILE A 215 -22.19 2.82 11.80
C ILE A 215 -21.16 3.55 10.91
N ALA A 216 -19.86 3.38 11.19
CA ALA A 216 -18.79 4.07 10.46
C ALA A 216 -18.49 3.47 9.08
N ASP A 217 -18.89 2.21 8.82
CA ASP A 217 -18.68 1.54 7.52
C ASP A 217 -19.44 2.22 6.36
N ASN A 218 -20.48 3.02 6.64
CA ASN A 218 -21.25 3.76 5.62
C ASN A 218 -20.68 5.16 5.31
N LEU A 219 -19.69 5.63 6.07
CA LEU A 219 -19.05 6.92 5.83
C LEU A 219 -17.80 6.74 4.95
N PRO A 220 -17.62 7.58 3.90
CA PRO A 220 -16.30 7.72 3.28
C PRO A 220 -15.35 8.24 4.35
N PRO A 221 -14.14 7.70 4.56
CA PRO A 221 -13.35 6.76 3.73
C PRO A 221 -13.44 5.25 4.08
N TRP A 222 -14.18 4.84 5.12
CA TRP A 222 -14.27 3.44 5.55
C TRP A 222 -15.06 2.54 4.58
N SER A 223 -16.08 3.10 3.92
CA SER A 223 -16.83 2.41 2.86
C SER A 223 -15.92 1.95 1.70
N VAL A 224 -14.98 2.80 1.28
CA VAL A 224 -14.01 2.48 0.22
C VAL A 224 -13.06 1.37 0.68
N TYR A 225 -12.58 1.44 1.94
CA TYR A 225 -11.72 0.40 2.51
C TYR A 225 -12.42 -0.96 2.53
N ARG A 226 -13.69 -1.02 2.98
CA ARG A 226 -14.52 -2.22 2.96
C ARG A 226 -14.66 -2.80 1.56
N ALA A 227 -15.03 -1.97 0.58
CA ALA A 227 -15.21 -2.43 -0.81
C ALA A 227 -13.92 -3.02 -1.40
N VAL A 228 -12.78 -2.34 -1.16
CA VAL A 228 -11.47 -2.79 -1.60
C VAL A 228 -11.07 -4.12 -0.94
N GLN A 229 -11.26 -4.26 0.37
CA GLN A 229 -10.99 -5.53 1.07
C GLN A 229 -11.91 -6.67 0.59
N GLY A 230 -13.18 -6.38 0.30
CA GLY A 230 -14.11 -7.35 -0.28
C GLY A 230 -13.65 -7.87 -1.64
N VAL A 231 -13.18 -6.97 -2.52
CA VAL A 231 -12.61 -7.37 -3.82
C VAL A 231 -11.38 -8.27 -3.65
N TYR A 232 -10.45 -7.92 -2.75
CA TYR A 232 -9.28 -8.76 -2.49
C TYR A 232 -9.65 -10.15 -1.98
N PHE A 233 -10.60 -10.22 -1.05
CA PHE A 233 -11.10 -11.48 -0.52
C PHE A 233 -11.70 -12.36 -1.63
N LEU A 234 -12.56 -11.80 -2.49
CA LEU A 234 -13.18 -12.54 -3.58
C LEU A 234 -12.17 -13.04 -4.61
N LEU A 235 -11.17 -12.21 -4.96
CA LEU A 235 -10.10 -12.60 -5.88
C LEU A 235 -9.25 -13.74 -5.32
N ASN A 236 -8.85 -13.65 -4.05
CA ASN A 236 -8.05 -14.68 -3.42
C ASN A 236 -8.81 -15.99 -3.23
N ILE A 237 -10.10 -15.93 -2.83
CA ILE A 237 -10.95 -17.13 -2.80
C ILE A 237 -11.08 -17.74 -4.19
N ALA A 238 -11.36 -16.94 -5.21
CA ALA A 238 -11.50 -17.46 -6.57
C ALA A 238 -10.22 -18.15 -7.06
N ALA A 239 -9.04 -17.64 -6.69
CA ALA A 239 -7.76 -18.27 -6.99
C ALA A 239 -7.60 -19.62 -6.28
N LEU A 240 -7.91 -19.71 -4.98
CA LEU A 240 -7.81 -20.96 -4.22
C LEU A 240 -8.79 -22.04 -4.70
N LEU A 241 -10.02 -21.65 -5.04
CA LEU A 241 -11.03 -22.58 -5.56
C LEU A 241 -10.66 -23.16 -6.91
N ARG A 242 -9.91 -22.42 -7.75
CA ARG A 242 -9.41 -22.94 -9.04
C ARG A 242 -8.40 -24.07 -8.87
N VAL A 243 -7.67 -24.11 -7.76
CA VAL A 243 -6.72 -25.19 -7.41
C VAL A 243 -7.43 -26.32 -6.65
N ASN A 244 -8.77 -26.36 -6.70
CA ASN A 244 -9.60 -27.41 -6.08
C ASN A 244 -9.48 -27.49 -4.54
N ILE A 245 -9.05 -26.40 -3.90
CA ILE A 245 -8.99 -26.30 -2.44
C ILE A 245 -10.43 -26.18 -1.91
N PRO A 246 -10.83 -26.97 -0.88
CA PRO A 246 -12.15 -26.87 -0.28
C PRO A 246 -12.43 -25.46 0.25
N VAL A 247 -13.65 -24.94 0.02
CA VAL A 247 -14.07 -23.58 0.41
C VAL A 247 -13.74 -23.26 1.87
N MET A 248 -14.01 -24.18 2.79
CA MET A 248 -13.73 -24.00 4.23
C MET A 248 -12.23 -23.84 4.52
N GLN A 249 -11.39 -24.60 3.82
CA GLN A 249 -9.94 -24.53 3.97
C GLN A 249 -9.39 -23.24 3.36
N ALA A 250 -9.90 -22.84 2.19
CA ALA A 250 -9.55 -21.58 1.54
C ALA A 250 -9.91 -20.35 2.41
N VAL A 251 -11.09 -20.34 3.02
CA VAL A 251 -11.53 -19.25 3.91
C VAL A 251 -10.67 -19.18 5.18
N ASN A 252 -10.32 -20.32 5.79
CA ASN A 252 -9.41 -20.35 6.95
C ASN A 252 -8.02 -19.82 6.59
N MET A 253 -7.43 -20.25 5.47
CA MET A 253 -6.11 -19.78 5.00
C MET A 253 -6.09 -18.26 4.77
N LEU A 254 -7.19 -17.70 4.27
CA LEU A 254 -7.33 -16.25 4.10
C LEU A 254 -7.55 -15.52 5.43
N GLY A 255 -8.19 -16.16 6.41
CA GLY A 255 -8.33 -15.63 7.77
C GLY A 255 -6.99 -15.43 8.46
N GLU A 256 -6.05 -16.35 8.30
CA GLU A 256 -4.72 -16.29 8.94
C GLU A 256 -3.84 -15.14 8.42
N THR A 257 -4.07 -14.69 7.20
CA THR A 257 -3.31 -13.61 6.53
C THR A 257 -4.11 -12.31 6.40
N ALA A 258 -5.35 -12.29 6.91
CA ALA A 258 -6.25 -11.15 6.82
C ALA A 258 -5.90 -10.03 7.81
N SER A 259 -6.35 -8.81 7.49
CA SER A 259 -6.36 -7.72 8.46
C SER A 259 -7.30 -8.04 9.63
N PRO A 260 -7.07 -7.49 10.84
CA PRO A 260 -7.94 -7.73 12.01
C PRO A 260 -9.44 -7.45 11.75
N TRP A 261 -9.74 -6.48 10.89
CA TRP A 261 -11.11 -6.19 10.42
C TRP A 261 -11.69 -7.34 9.57
N LEU A 262 -10.94 -7.81 8.58
CA LEU A 262 -11.37 -8.88 7.67
C LEU A 262 -11.42 -10.23 8.37
N GLU A 263 -10.48 -10.52 9.27
CA GLU A 263 -10.44 -11.74 10.08
C GLU A 263 -11.73 -11.91 10.89
N ARG A 264 -12.24 -10.85 11.53
CA ARG A 264 -13.51 -10.93 12.28
C ARG A 264 -14.68 -11.27 11.37
N ARG A 265 -14.74 -10.67 10.17
CA ARG A 265 -15.80 -10.96 9.18
C ARG A 265 -15.70 -12.38 8.64
N ILE A 266 -14.49 -12.88 8.42
CA ILE A 266 -14.23 -14.27 8.04
C ILE A 266 -14.68 -15.22 9.15
N ASN A 267 -14.33 -14.94 10.40
CA ASN A 267 -14.73 -15.74 11.56
C ASN A 267 -16.26 -15.77 11.76
N GLU A 268 -16.94 -14.63 11.59
CA GLU A 268 -18.42 -14.58 11.57
C GLU A 268 -18.97 -15.49 10.47
N THR A 269 -18.43 -15.40 9.26
CA THR A 269 -18.87 -16.20 8.10
C THR A 269 -18.63 -17.69 8.32
N LEU A 270 -17.47 -18.07 8.85
CA LEU A 270 -17.11 -19.44 9.19
C LEU A 270 -18.02 -20.03 10.26
N HIS A 271 -18.42 -19.23 11.25
CA HIS A 271 -19.35 -19.64 12.29
C HIS A 271 -20.72 -20.02 11.67
N TYR A 272 -21.26 -19.21 10.75
CA TYR A 272 -22.49 -19.54 10.03
C TYR A 272 -22.34 -20.76 9.11
N MET A 273 -21.21 -20.92 8.43
CA MET A 273 -20.96 -22.09 7.58
C MET A 273 -20.87 -23.40 8.38
N ARG A 274 -20.25 -23.37 9.57
CA ARG A 274 -20.17 -24.52 10.48
C ARG A 274 -21.55 -24.89 11.03
N GLN A 275 -22.38 -23.90 11.35
CA GLN A 275 -23.75 -24.13 11.82
C GLN A 275 -24.69 -24.62 10.71
N GLY A 276 -24.50 -24.16 9.48
CA GLY A 276 -25.30 -24.58 8.31
C GLY A 276 -25.01 -25.99 7.79
N GLN A 277 -23.89 -26.62 8.19
CA GLN A 277 -23.61 -28.02 7.83
C GLN A 277 -24.47 -29.05 8.59
N GLY A 278 -25.24 -28.63 9.61
CA GLY A 278 -26.14 -29.50 10.37
C GLY A 278 -27.55 -29.67 9.80
N GLN A 279 -28.01 -28.79 8.89
CA GLN A 279 -29.38 -28.83 8.35
C GLN A 279 -29.30 -29.06 6.83
N GLY A 280 -29.72 -30.25 6.39
CA GLY A 280 -29.50 -30.75 5.05
C GLY A 280 -30.11 -29.90 3.94
N GLU A 281 -29.25 -29.34 3.09
CA GLU A 281 -29.61 -28.95 1.72
C GLU A 281 -28.34 -28.83 0.87
N ARG A 282 -27.92 -29.95 0.29
CA ARG A 282 -26.71 -30.07 -0.55
C ARG A 282 -26.83 -29.39 -1.92
N SER A 283 -27.96 -28.80 -2.29
CA SER A 283 -28.23 -28.26 -3.63
C SER A 283 -28.47 -26.74 -3.70
N THR A 284 -28.78 -26.06 -2.58
CA THR A 284 -29.01 -24.59 -2.55
C THR A 284 -27.75 -23.78 -2.19
N LEU A 285 -26.68 -24.46 -1.75
CA LEU A 285 -25.42 -23.90 -1.24
C LEU A 285 -24.60 -23.04 -2.22
N ARG A 286 -24.74 -23.22 -3.54
CA ARG A 286 -23.99 -22.40 -4.51
C ARG A 286 -24.48 -20.95 -4.59
N VAL A 287 -25.76 -20.71 -4.31
CA VAL A 287 -26.38 -19.38 -4.47
C VAL A 287 -26.43 -18.63 -3.14
N SER A 288 -26.66 -19.33 -2.03
CA SER A 288 -26.81 -18.69 -0.71
C SER A 288 -25.48 -18.26 -0.08
N GLY A 289 -24.40 -19.05 -0.25
CA GLY A 289 -23.06 -18.67 0.24
C GLY A 289 -22.51 -17.42 -0.45
N ALA A 290 -22.76 -17.27 -1.75
CA ALA A 290 -22.44 -16.06 -2.50
C ALA A 290 -23.33 -14.87 -2.09
N ALA A 291 -24.60 -15.10 -1.78
CA ALA A 291 -25.53 -14.05 -1.34
C ALA A 291 -25.20 -13.50 0.06
N VAL A 292 -24.72 -14.34 0.98
CA VAL A 292 -24.23 -13.89 2.30
C VAL A 292 -22.91 -13.12 2.16
N LEU A 293 -22.01 -13.56 1.27
CA LEU A 293 -20.80 -12.82 0.93
C LEU A 293 -21.09 -11.46 0.28
N LEU A 294 -22.11 -11.37 -0.58
CA LEU A 294 -22.52 -10.13 -1.24
C LEU A 294 -23.33 -9.18 -0.35
N ARG A 295 -24.06 -9.70 0.65
CA ARG A 295 -24.71 -8.85 1.67
C ARG A 295 -23.71 -8.32 2.72
N GLY A 296 -22.56 -8.97 2.85
CA GLY A 296 -21.46 -8.57 3.74
C GLY A 296 -20.33 -7.76 3.07
N CYS A 297 -20.16 -7.83 1.74
CA CYS A 297 -19.24 -6.98 0.96
C CYS A 297 -19.76 -5.55 0.85
#